data_AF-A0A7W6MM33-F1
#
_entry.id   AF-A0A7W6MM33-F1
#
_cell.length_a   1.000
_cell.length_b   1.000
_cell.length_c   1.000
_cell.angle_alpha   90.00
_cell.angle_beta   90.00
_cell.angle_gamma   90.00
#
_symmetry.space_group_name_H-M   'P 1'
#
loop_
_entity.id
_entity.type
_entity.pdbx_description
1 polymer ?
#
loop_
_entity_poly.entity_id
_entity_poly.type
_entity_poly.pdbx_seq_one_letter_code
_entity_poly.pdbx_strand_id
1 'polypeptide(L)'
;MQVNLSSPSEGERIAGIVAPPLGLRLTEALFDEDEAGESDLARFVGSDDTAEALQLWFGDRLQNLLTRTGGGLRAAIDRDIAAIDDLLSVQVDEILHRDEFQALEASWRGLDHLLASADNDERVVVRIMSATWAELARDFNRASEFDRSLLFERLYSDEFGMPGGLPYGLVLCDYEIQHRHGAARGIPGDDISTLASLAGVAAAAFAPCVIGASPALLGVEEFSELSFVQDIALPFRGTDYARWRALQAQDDSRFLAVTAPRILLRRRHADSGARTDGFRYEEGRHGLPVKNWLFGNGVYAFGAVVVTSFRDWSWFADIRGTRQDESGAGLVENLPSAPFSTGEAEAYRRPLEVELTDRKQKQMEEIGLMTLSPCRYTPNSAFLGAPSLHAPAHAGTDVRAANERISSMLQYILCVSRFAHYIKVIARDVMGAFTTADELQSRLSTWLQQYVTGNADAPEELKAQYPLNSSRVEIREVPGKPGSFACVMHLKPHFQIDQMVASFRLFTELNGLRER
;
A
#
# COMPACT_ATOMS: atom_id res chain seq x y z
N MET A 1 7.44 58.43 52.30
CA MET A 1 8.44 57.76 53.15
C MET A 1 9.16 56.76 52.26
N GLN A 2 10.16 57.25 51.52
CA GLN A 2 11.05 56.45 50.68
C GLN A 2 12.02 55.70 51.60
N VAL A 3 12.13 54.39 51.42
CA VAL A 3 13.26 53.63 51.97
C VAL A 3 14.08 53.18 50.77
N ASN A 4 15.21 53.86 50.59
CA ASN A 4 16.32 53.44 49.75
C ASN A 4 16.86 52.11 50.28
N LEU A 5 16.89 51.08 49.43
CA LEU A 5 17.82 49.98 49.57
C LEU A 5 18.60 49.89 48.26
N SER A 6 19.77 50.52 48.31
CA SER A 6 20.85 50.46 47.35
C SER A 6 21.26 49.00 47.08
N SER A 7 21.41 48.71 45.79
CA SER A 7 22.00 47.52 45.21
C SER A 7 23.37 47.20 45.84
N PRO A 8 23.66 45.92 46.18
CA PRO A 8 25.03 45.50 46.39
C PRO A 8 25.69 45.29 45.02
N SER A 9 26.89 45.85 44.91
CA SER A 9 27.84 45.76 43.82
C SER A 9 28.14 44.32 43.38
N GLU A 10 28.22 44.16 42.06
CA GLU A 10 29.01 43.12 41.40
C GLU A 10 30.39 43.04 42.04
N GLY A 11 30.73 41.90 42.64
CA GLY A 11 32.08 41.69 43.17
C GLY A 11 32.17 40.86 44.43
N GLU A 12 31.54 39.69 44.46
CA GLU A 12 31.99 38.59 45.33
C GLU A 12 31.43 37.27 44.78
N ARG A 13 32.17 36.69 43.82
CA ARG A 13 31.96 35.32 43.37
C ARG A 13 32.15 34.40 44.59
N ILE A 14 31.10 33.71 44.97
CA ILE A 14 31.18 32.57 45.89
C ILE A 14 32.08 31.53 45.22
N ALA A 15 33.29 31.38 45.76
CA ALA A 15 34.20 30.31 45.42
C ALA A 15 33.61 28.97 45.87
N GLY A 16 33.61 27.98 44.96
CA GLY A 16 33.58 26.57 45.36
C GLY A 16 32.32 25.76 45.08
N ILE A 17 31.59 26.00 43.99
CA ILE A 17 30.78 24.93 43.40
C ILE A 17 31.58 24.40 42.22
N VAL A 18 32.31 23.30 42.44
CA VAL A 18 32.94 22.54 41.35
C VAL A 18 31.82 22.12 40.41
N ALA A 19 31.90 22.52 39.13
CA ALA A 19 30.91 22.14 38.14
C ALA A 19 30.75 20.61 38.14
N PRO A 20 29.51 20.07 38.03
CA PRO A 20 29.32 18.64 38.01
C PRO A 20 30.10 18.03 36.83
N PRO A 21 30.62 16.80 36.98
CA PRO A 21 31.40 16.14 35.95
C PRO A 21 30.57 15.99 34.66
N LEU A 22 31.24 15.98 33.51
CA LEU A 22 30.59 16.06 32.19
C LEU A 22 29.50 15.00 32.01
N GLY A 23 29.72 13.78 32.49
CA GLY A 23 28.74 12.68 32.37
C GLY A 23 27.40 12.92 33.10
N LEU A 24 27.32 13.88 34.02
CA LEU A 24 26.06 14.24 34.72
C LEU A 24 25.35 15.46 34.12
N ARG A 25 26.03 16.22 33.26
CA ARG A 25 25.51 17.43 32.61
C ARG A 25 25.59 17.36 31.08
N LEU A 26 25.62 16.15 30.52
CA LEU A 26 25.79 15.93 29.08
C LEU A 26 24.71 16.64 28.24
N THR A 27 23.45 16.58 28.67
CA THR A 27 22.33 17.23 27.97
C THR A 27 22.41 18.75 28.07
N GLU A 28 22.80 19.28 29.24
CA GLU A 28 23.03 20.71 29.43
C GLU A 28 24.21 21.19 28.56
N ALA A 29 25.31 20.44 28.52
CA ALA A 29 26.47 20.74 27.67
C ALA A 29 26.19 20.66 26.16
N LEU A 30 25.14 19.95 25.73
CA LEU A 30 24.74 19.82 24.32
C LEU A 30 23.74 20.90 23.88
N PHE A 31 22.92 21.44 24.79
CA PHE A 31 21.77 22.28 24.43
C PHE A 31 21.71 23.64 25.15
N ASP A 32 22.42 23.82 26.26
CA ASP A 32 22.51 25.10 26.97
C ASP A 32 23.79 25.87 26.57
N GLU A 33 23.68 27.18 26.40
CA GLU A 33 24.77 28.14 26.06
C GLU A 33 25.75 28.36 27.23
N ASP A 34 26.01 27.36 28.07
CA ASP A 34 27.00 27.47 29.13
C ASP A 34 28.40 27.31 28.49
N GLU A 35 29.11 28.42 28.24
CA GLU A 35 30.43 28.46 27.55
C GLU A 35 31.42 27.41 28.11
N ALA A 36 31.30 27.06 29.40
CA ALA A 36 32.13 26.05 30.05
C ALA A 36 31.75 24.59 29.67
N GLY A 37 30.47 24.29 29.47
CA GLY A 37 30.00 22.94 29.08
C GLY A 37 30.36 22.59 27.63
N GLU A 38 30.20 23.55 26.72
CA GLU A 38 30.57 23.39 25.32
C GLU A 38 32.10 23.24 25.15
N SER A 39 32.88 24.02 25.92
CA SER A 39 34.34 23.89 25.98
C SER A 39 34.80 22.53 26.55
N ASP A 40 34.13 21.99 27.56
CA ASP A 40 34.49 20.72 28.18
C ASP A 40 34.11 19.51 27.32
N LEU A 41 32.97 19.57 26.61
CA LEU A 41 32.58 18.54 25.64
C LEU A 41 33.51 18.54 24.43
N ALA A 42 33.85 19.71 23.88
CA ALA A 42 34.81 19.83 22.79
C ALA A 42 36.19 19.30 23.19
N ARG A 43 36.63 19.60 24.43
CA ARG A 43 37.88 19.07 25.00
C ARG A 43 37.82 17.56 25.21
N PHE A 44 36.70 17.01 25.66
CA PHE A 44 36.52 15.56 25.82
C PHE A 44 36.58 14.82 24.48
N VAL A 45 35.89 15.32 23.45
CA VAL A 45 35.86 14.71 22.10
C VAL A 45 37.21 14.86 21.39
N GLY A 46 37.92 15.97 21.61
CA GLY A 46 39.22 16.26 21.00
C GLY A 46 40.45 15.78 21.78
N SER A 47 40.29 15.17 22.96
CA SER A 47 41.41 14.72 23.79
C SER A 47 41.96 13.37 23.32
N ASP A 48 43.26 13.32 23.02
CA ASP A 48 43.99 12.07 22.79
C ASP A 48 44.42 11.39 24.11
N ASP A 49 44.35 12.09 25.25
CA ASP A 49 44.66 11.55 26.58
C ASP A 49 43.41 10.96 27.24
N THR A 50 43.42 9.64 27.42
CA THR A 50 42.34 8.88 28.07
C THR A 50 42.20 9.22 29.56
N ALA A 51 43.29 9.53 30.27
CA ALA A 51 43.22 9.86 31.70
C ALA A 51 42.51 11.19 31.92
N GLU A 52 42.81 12.18 31.08
CA GLU A 52 42.14 13.48 31.07
C GLU A 52 40.66 13.34 30.71
N ALA A 53 40.33 12.59 29.66
CA ALA A 53 38.96 12.34 29.25
C ALA A 53 38.12 11.67 30.36
N LEU A 54 38.69 10.66 31.03
CA LEU A 54 38.03 9.99 32.16
C LEU A 54 37.86 10.92 33.37
N GLN A 55 38.84 11.80 33.63
CA GLN A 55 38.74 12.76 34.72
C GLN A 55 37.69 13.85 34.43
N LEU A 56 37.57 14.31 33.18
CA LEU A 56 36.50 15.23 32.75
C LEU A 56 35.12 14.56 32.86
N TRP A 57 35.01 13.30 32.47
CA TRP A 57 33.76 12.55 32.45
C TRP A 57 33.25 12.16 33.84
N PHE A 58 34.11 11.63 34.71
CA PHE A 58 33.74 11.11 36.04
C PHE A 58 34.06 12.08 37.20
N GLY A 59 34.93 13.07 37.00
CA GLY A 59 35.39 13.98 38.05
C GLY A 59 36.00 13.23 39.25
N ASP A 60 35.68 13.69 40.45
CA ASP A 60 36.16 13.09 41.71
C ASP A 60 35.72 11.62 41.90
N ARG A 61 34.69 11.17 41.17
CA ARG A 61 34.24 9.77 41.22
C ARG A 61 35.25 8.80 40.62
N LEU A 62 36.15 9.26 39.75
CA LEU A 62 37.15 8.43 39.10
C LEU A 62 38.04 7.69 40.11
N GLN A 63 38.49 8.37 41.18
CA GLN A 63 39.32 7.77 42.22
C GLN A 63 38.61 6.62 42.96
N ASN A 64 37.30 6.75 43.17
CA ASN A 64 36.48 5.70 43.78
C ASN A 64 36.22 4.51 42.85
N LEU A 65 36.19 4.76 41.53
CA LEU A 65 36.02 3.70 40.53
C LEU A 65 37.31 2.92 40.28
N LEU A 66 38.48 3.55 40.45
CA LEU A 66 39.81 2.94 40.29
C LEU A 66 40.26 2.09 41.51
N THR A 67 39.75 2.39 42.70
CA THR A 67 40.11 1.68 43.95
C THR A 67 39.39 0.35 44.13
N ARG A 68 38.26 0.17 43.43
CA ARG A 68 37.62 -1.15 43.24
C ARG A 68 38.31 -1.81 42.04
N THR A 69 38.64 -3.10 42.16
CA THR A 69 39.23 -3.92 41.08
C THR A 69 38.75 -3.47 39.69
N GLY A 70 39.66 -3.29 38.71
CA GLY A 70 39.43 -2.54 37.45
C GLY A 70 38.18 -2.85 36.62
N GLY A 71 37.40 -3.89 36.95
CA GLY A 71 36.03 -4.08 36.47
C GLY A 71 35.04 -2.98 36.91
N GLY A 72 35.30 -2.24 38.00
CA GLY A 72 34.42 -1.16 38.45
C GLY A 72 34.35 0.03 37.48
N LEU A 73 35.50 0.45 36.96
CA LEU A 73 35.57 1.50 35.94
C LEU A 73 34.95 1.05 34.62
N ARG A 74 35.26 -0.18 34.18
CA ARG A 74 34.68 -0.74 32.94
C ARG A 74 33.15 -0.80 33.01
N ALA A 75 32.60 -1.30 34.12
CA ALA A 75 31.15 -1.34 34.31
C ALA A 75 30.51 0.06 34.36
N ALA A 76 31.22 1.06 34.89
CA ALA A 76 30.73 2.44 34.90
C ALA A 76 30.72 3.05 33.49
N ILE A 77 31.75 2.79 32.68
CA ILE A 77 31.78 3.19 31.26
C ILE A 77 30.66 2.51 30.48
N ASP A 78 30.52 1.18 30.61
CA ASP A 78 29.47 0.42 29.93
C ASP A 78 28.06 0.93 30.33
N ARG A 79 27.86 1.29 31.61
CA ARG A 79 26.61 1.90 32.09
C ARG A 79 26.35 3.26 31.44
N ASP A 80 27.36 4.12 31.37
CA ASP A 80 27.19 5.47 30.84
C ASP A 80 26.98 5.45 29.31
N ILE A 81 27.67 4.55 28.58
CA ILE A 81 27.39 4.27 27.16
C ILE A 81 25.94 3.81 26.98
N ALA A 82 25.48 2.85 27.79
CA ALA A 82 24.10 2.38 27.71
C ALA A 82 23.07 3.49 28.01
N ALA A 83 23.38 4.43 28.90
CA ALA A 83 22.53 5.58 29.18
C ALA A 83 22.50 6.57 28.01
N ILE A 84 23.63 6.83 27.35
CA ILE A 84 23.70 7.65 26.15
C ILE A 84 22.91 6.99 25.00
N ASP A 85 23.11 5.69 24.79
CA ASP A 85 22.38 4.94 23.76
C ASP A 85 20.87 4.98 24.00
N ASP A 86 20.42 4.95 25.26
CA ASP A 86 19.00 5.09 25.61
C ASP A 86 18.46 6.48 25.28
N LEU A 87 19.22 7.55 25.61
CA LEU A 87 18.86 8.93 25.26
C LEU A 87 18.77 9.12 23.74
N LEU A 88 19.75 8.62 23.00
CA LEU A 88 19.76 8.67 21.54
C LEU A 88 18.61 7.85 20.95
N SER A 89 18.30 6.68 21.52
CA SER A 89 17.20 5.83 21.05
C SER A 89 15.85 6.54 21.20
N VAL A 90 15.61 7.19 22.34
CA VAL A 90 14.39 7.99 22.55
C VAL A 90 14.29 9.13 21.53
N GLN A 91 15.40 9.83 21.27
CA GLN A 91 15.40 10.92 20.29
C GLN A 91 15.19 10.43 18.85
N VAL A 92 15.75 9.28 18.50
CA VAL A 92 15.58 8.65 17.18
C VAL A 92 14.14 8.15 17.02
N ASP A 93 13.55 7.53 18.05
CA ASP A 93 12.14 7.14 18.06
C ASP A 93 11.24 8.36 17.77
N GLU A 94 11.47 9.50 18.44
CA GLU A 94 10.74 10.74 18.21
C GLU A 94 10.87 11.28 16.77
N ILE A 95 12.02 11.05 16.10
CA ILE A 95 12.21 11.45 14.70
C ILE A 95 11.50 10.48 13.76
N LEU A 96 11.70 9.18 13.95
CA LEU A 96 11.14 8.13 13.10
C LEU A 96 9.62 8.05 13.19
N HIS A 97 9.02 8.40 14.33
CA HIS A 97 7.58 8.32 14.55
C HIS A 97 6.84 9.63 14.27
N ARG A 98 7.49 10.63 13.66
CA ARG A 98 6.79 11.81 13.11
C ARG A 98 5.95 11.41 11.91
N ASP A 99 4.69 11.83 11.89
CA ASP A 99 3.74 11.55 10.80
C ASP A 99 4.30 11.88 9.40
N GLU A 100 4.99 13.02 9.27
CA GLU A 100 5.59 13.45 7.99
C GLU A 100 6.71 12.51 7.52
N PHE A 101 7.56 12.07 8.45
CA PHE A 101 8.65 11.15 8.15
C PHE A 101 8.11 9.75 7.85
N GLN A 102 7.15 9.27 8.63
CA GLN A 102 6.52 7.97 8.41
C GLN A 102 5.77 7.91 7.08
N ALA A 103 5.05 8.97 6.70
CA ALA A 103 4.39 9.02 5.40
C ALA A 103 5.40 8.91 4.25
N LEU A 104 6.52 9.64 4.33
CA LEU A 104 7.59 9.58 3.34
C LEU A 104 8.25 8.19 3.32
N GLU A 105 8.61 7.65 4.48
CA GLU A 105 9.23 6.32 4.61
C GLU A 105 8.30 5.23 4.08
N ALA A 106 7.00 5.31 4.38
CA ALA A 106 6.00 4.35 3.91
C ALA A 106 5.86 4.38 2.38
N SER A 107 5.77 5.55 1.75
CA SER A 107 5.70 5.65 0.29
C SER A 107 6.95 5.06 -0.39
N TRP A 108 8.15 5.41 0.08
CA TRP A 108 9.40 4.92 -0.53
C TRP A 108 9.63 3.43 -0.28
N ARG A 109 9.31 2.91 0.90
CA ARG A 109 9.40 1.47 1.16
C ARG A 109 8.33 0.67 0.44
N GLY A 110 7.14 1.22 0.27
CA GLY A 110 6.10 0.62 -0.56
C GLY A 110 6.56 0.50 -2.02
N LEU A 111 7.18 1.56 -2.54
CA LEU A 111 7.79 1.54 -3.87
C LEU A 111 8.95 0.54 -3.96
N ASP A 112 9.84 0.47 -2.96
CA ASP A 112 10.91 -0.52 -2.90
C ASP A 112 10.37 -1.96 -2.92
N HIS A 113 9.30 -2.22 -2.17
CA HIS A 113 8.60 -3.51 -2.20
C HIS A 113 8.05 -3.85 -3.60
N LEU A 114 7.44 -2.87 -4.28
CA LEU A 114 6.95 -3.04 -5.66
C LEU A 114 8.09 -3.34 -6.64
N LEU A 115 9.20 -2.61 -6.53
CA LEU A 115 10.38 -2.78 -7.39
C LEU A 115 11.05 -4.13 -7.17
N ALA A 116 11.09 -4.63 -5.93
CA ALA A 116 11.58 -5.96 -5.63
C ALA A 116 10.79 -7.06 -6.36
N SER A 117 9.47 -6.89 -6.55
CA SER A 117 8.63 -7.83 -7.31
C SER A 117 8.88 -7.79 -8.82
N ALA A 118 9.44 -6.71 -9.36
CA ALA A 118 9.74 -6.59 -10.78
C ALA A 118 11.00 -7.38 -11.19
N ASP A 119 11.94 -7.63 -10.26
CA ASP A 119 13.15 -8.46 -10.44
C ASP A 119 13.93 -8.16 -11.73
N ASN A 120 13.96 -6.88 -12.13
CA ASN A 120 14.61 -6.38 -13.35
C ASN A 120 14.09 -6.98 -14.68
N ASP A 121 12.84 -7.44 -14.75
CA ASP A 121 12.22 -7.81 -16.03
C ASP A 121 12.08 -6.59 -16.96
N GLU A 122 12.74 -6.61 -18.11
CA GLU A 122 12.73 -5.51 -19.09
C GLU A 122 11.32 -5.17 -19.63
N ARG A 123 10.36 -6.10 -19.51
CA ARG A 123 8.97 -5.90 -19.93
C ARG A 123 8.18 -5.07 -18.92
N VAL A 124 8.67 -4.94 -17.68
CA VAL A 124 8.02 -4.19 -16.59
C VAL A 124 8.70 -2.84 -16.42
N VAL A 125 8.01 -1.78 -16.80
CA VAL A 125 8.51 -0.40 -16.66
C VAL A 125 7.70 0.31 -15.59
N VAL A 126 8.37 0.67 -14.49
CA VAL A 126 7.78 1.48 -13.42
C VAL A 126 8.16 2.94 -13.65
N ARG A 127 7.15 3.82 -13.79
CA ARG A 127 7.35 5.27 -13.91
C ARG A 127 6.73 5.96 -12.70
N ILE A 128 7.45 6.91 -12.13
CA ILE A 128 7.06 7.61 -10.90
C ILE A 128 6.68 9.04 -11.27
N MET A 129 5.52 9.48 -10.80
CA MET A 129 5.08 10.87 -10.88
C MET A 129 4.77 11.36 -9.47
N SER A 130 5.53 12.34 -9.00
CA SER A 130 5.26 12.98 -7.71
C SER A 130 4.18 14.04 -7.90
N ALA A 131 3.07 13.86 -7.19
CA ALA A 131 2.00 14.84 -7.09
C ALA A 131 1.37 14.71 -5.71
N THR A 132 0.84 15.80 -5.17
CA THR A 132 -0.01 15.75 -3.99
C THR A 132 -1.47 15.56 -4.39
N TRP A 133 -2.28 14.96 -3.52
CA TRP A 133 -3.73 14.86 -3.75
C TRP A 133 -4.39 16.22 -3.98
N ALA A 134 -3.90 17.26 -3.29
CA ALA A 134 -4.37 18.63 -3.45
C ALA A 134 -4.09 19.20 -4.86
N GLU A 135 -2.93 18.90 -5.43
CA GLU A 135 -2.59 19.30 -6.80
C GLU A 135 -3.45 18.57 -7.82
N LEU A 136 -3.66 17.26 -7.62
CA LEU A 136 -4.51 16.47 -8.50
C LEU A 136 -5.97 16.94 -8.47
N ALA A 137 -6.52 17.19 -7.29
CA ALA A 137 -7.85 17.75 -7.14
C ALA A 137 -7.98 19.15 -7.77
N ARG A 138 -6.95 20.00 -7.65
CA ARG A 138 -6.92 21.32 -8.30
C ARG A 138 -6.85 21.21 -9.82
N ASP A 139 -6.10 20.26 -10.36
CA ASP A 139 -6.01 20.02 -11.80
C ASP A 139 -7.38 19.67 -12.39
N PHE A 140 -8.08 18.69 -11.78
CA PHE A 140 -9.42 18.32 -12.21
C PHE A 140 -10.46 19.44 -12.02
N ASN A 141 -10.37 20.22 -10.95
CA ASN A 141 -11.28 21.35 -10.72
C ASN A 141 -11.05 22.52 -11.71
N ARG A 142 -9.84 22.66 -12.27
CA ARG A 142 -9.52 23.68 -13.28
C ARG A 142 -9.92 23.24 -14.68
N ALA A 143 -9.84 21.95 -14.96
CA ALA A 143 -10.27 21.38 -16.23
C ALA A 143 -11.80 21.45 -16.36
N SER A 144 -12.29 21.83 -17.54
CA SER A 144 -13.74 21.82 -17.81
C SER A 144 -14.31 20.40 -17.87
N GLU A 145 -13.47 19.47 -18.36
CA GLU A 145 -13.75 18.05 -18.53
C GLU A 145 -12.47 17.28 -18.19
N PHE A 146 -12.59 16.00 -17.79
CA PHE A 146 -11.46 15.21 -17.32
C PHE A 146 -10.39 14.99 -18.41
N ASP A 147 -10.77 15.00 -19.69
CA ASP A 147 -9.91 14.80 -20.85
C ASP A 147 -9.01 16.00 -21.19
N ARG A 148 -9.17 17.12 -20.46
CA ARG A 148 -8.30 18.30 -20.55
C ARG A 148 -7.41 18.49 -19.32
N SER A 149 -7.41 17.52 -18.41
CA SER A 149 -6.54 17.52 -17.23
C SER A 149 -5.09 17.22 -17.61
N LEU A 150 -4.14 17.69 -16.81
CA LEU A 150 -2.73 17.35 -16.98
C LEU A 150 -2.51 15.85 -16.78
N LEU A 151 -3.23 15.20 -15.85
CA LEU A 151 -3.14 13.76 -15.68
C LEU A 151 -3.55 13.01 -16.96
N PHE A 152 -4.61 13.45 -17.64
CA PHE A 152 -5.04 12.86 -18.91
C PHE A 152 -4.00 13.05 -20.01
N GLU A 153 -3.37 14.22 -20.09
CA GLU A 153 -2.27 14.47 -21.03
C GLU A 153 -1.15 13.44 -20.82
N ARG A 154 -0.72 13.22 -19.57
CA ARG A 154 0.37 12.29 -19.25
C ARG A 154 0.03 10.82 -19.44
N LEU A 155 -1.17 10.39 -19.06
CA LEU A 155 -1.56 8.98 -19.13
C LEU A 155 -2.06 8.58 -20.52
N TYR A 156 -2.86 9.44 -21.15
CA TYR A 156 -3.47 9.16 -22.45
C TYR A 156 -2.67 9.78 -23.58
N SER A 157 -2.51 11.11 -23.61
CA SER A 157 -2.06 11.81 -24.83
C SER A 157 -0.60 11.54 -25.17
N ASP A 158 0.29 11.60 -24.17
CA ASP A 158 1.74 11.41 -24.33
C ASP A 158 2.11 9.95 -24.65
N GLU A 159 1.28 8.99 -24.25
CA GLU A 159 1.58 7.55 -24.38
C GLU A 159 0.55 6.82 -25.25
N PHE A 160 -0.61 6.45 -24.70
CA PHE A 160 -1.60 5.63 -25.42
C PHE A 160 -2.11 6.26 -26.73
N GLY A 161 -2.25 7.59 -26.76
CA GLY A 161 -2.63 8.40 -27.91
C GLY A 161 -1.48 8.60 -28.91
N MET A 162 -0.24 8.66 -28.43
CA MET A 162 0.94 8.97 -29.23
C MET A 162 1.46 7.77 -30.05
N PRO A 163 1.78 7.95 -31.35
CA PRO A 163 2.48 6.94 -32.14
C PRO A 163 3.82 6.56 -31.50
N GLY A 164 4.00 5.27 -31.19
CA GLY A 164 5.21 4.74 -30.55
C GLY A 164 5.26 4.88 -29.03
N GLY A 165 4.23 5.43 -28.39
CA GLY A 165 4.10 5.47 -26.93
C GLY A 165 3.89 4.09 -26.32
N LEU A 166 4.22 3.96 -25.04
CA LEU A 166 4.07 2.75 -24.23
C LEU A 166 2.87 2.94 -23.27
N PRO A 167 1.72 2.29 -23.52
CA PRO A 167 0.55 2.49 -22.69
C PRO A 167 0.75 1.98 -21.27
N TYR A 168 0.21 2.72 -20.30
CA TYR A 168 0.20 2.33 -18.91
C TYR A 168 -0.79 1.20 -18.67
N GLY A 169 -0.33 0.09 -18.08
CA GLY A 169 -1.20 -1.06 -17.75
C GLY A 169 -1.96 -0.90 -16.42
N LEU A 170 -1.36 -0.22 -15.44
CA LEU A 170 -1.88 -0.04 -14.10
C LEU A 170 -1.37 1.30 -13.56
N VAL A 171 -2.22 2.04 -12.86
CA VAL A 171 -1.84 3.26 -12.14
C VAL A 171 -2.03 3.02 -10.65
N LEU A 172 -0.95 3.18 -9.89
CA LEU A 172 -0.97 3.07 -8.43
C LEU A 172 -0.98 4.47 -7.84
N CYS A 173 -2.02 4.77 -7.07
CA CYS A 173 -2.23 6.05 -6.43
C CYS A 173 -1.98 5.88 -4.93
N ASP A 174 -0.82 6.33 -4.46
CA ASP A 174 -0.46 6.29 -3.04
C ASP A 174 -1.13 7.42 -2.23
N TYR A 175 -2.46 7.39 -2.22
CA TYR A 175 -3.28 8.28 -1.42
C TYR A 175 -4.32 7.47 -0.65
N GLU A 176 -4.88 8.11 0.36
CA GLU A 176 -5.97 7.57 1.16
C GLU A 176 -7.18 8.45 1.03
N ILE A 177 -8.27 7.86 0.53
CA ILE A 177 -9.52 8.56 0.24
C ILE A 177 -10.57 8.37 1.34
N GLN A 178 -11.47 9.35 1.45
CA GLN A 178 -12.60 9.34 2.38
C GLN A 178 -13.89 9.78 1.69
N HIS A 179 -15.05 9.43 2.26
CA HIS A 179 -16.35 9.82 1.73
C HIS A 179 -16.80 11.22 2.17
N ARG A 180 -16.19 11.76 3.24
CA ARG A 180 -16.60 13.03 3.86
C ARG A 180 -16.03 14.23 3.13
N HIS A 181 -16.84 15.29 3.12
CA HIS A 181 -16.49 16.59 2.58
C HIS A 181 -15.70 17.42 3.60
N GLY A 182 -14.46 17.74 3.28
CA GLY A 182 -13.73 18.83 3.93
C GLY A 182 -12.84 18.48 5.12
N ALA A 183 -11.73 19.22 5.20
CA ALA A 183 -10.91 19.59 6.35
C ALA A 183 -10.24 18.53 7.23
N ALA A 184 -10.47 17.22 7.06
CA ALA A 184 -9.71 16.23 7.85
C ALA A 184 -8.18 16.27 7.60
N ARG A 185 -7.73 16.93 6.52
CA ARG A 185 -6.32 17.17 6.18
C ARG A 185 -5.98 18.64 5.86
N GLY A 186 -6.90 19.59 6.06
CA GLY A 186 -6.71 20.98 5.57
C GLY A 186 -6.59 21.11 4.04
N ILE A 187 -6.87 20.04 3.28
CA ILE A 187 -6.81 20.02 1.82
C ILE A 187 -8.13 20.55 1.25
N PRO A 188 -8.11 21.58 0.39
CA PRO A 188 -9.30 22.00 -0.35
C PRO A 188 -9.58 20.99 -1.46
N GLY A 189 -10.66 20.22 -1.32
CA GLY A 189 -11.07 19.26 -2.35
C GLY A 189 -12.16 18.30 -1.85
N ASP A 190 -12.88 17.75 -2.82
CA ASP A 190 -13.87 16.70 -2.62
C ASP A 190 -13.30 15.41 -3.22
N ASP A 191 -13.02 14.44 -2.35
CA ASP A 191 -12.38 13.18 -2.77
C ASP A 191 -13.27 12.44 -3.77
N ILE A 192 -14.59 12.46 -3.60
CA ILE A 192 -15.51 11.72 -4.46
C ILE A 192 -15.54 12.31 -5.88
N SER A 193 -15.52 13.64 -6.02
CA SER A 193 -15.47 14.26 -7.36
C SER A 193 -14.13 14.00 -8.04
N THR A 194 -13.03 14.08 -7.28
CA THR A 194 -11.68 13.79 -7.77
C THR A 194 -11.57 12.34 -8.24
N LEU A 195 -12.13 11.39 -7.48
CA LEU A 195 -12.20 9.98 -7.85
C LEU A 195 -13.05 9.73 -9.10
N ALA A 196 -14.16 10.45 -9.28
CA ALA A 196 -14.96 10.34 -10.50
C ALA A 196 -14.17 10.78 -11.74
N SER A 197 -13.44 11.90 -11.65
CA SER A 197 -12.55 12.35 -12.73
C SER A 197 -11.40 11.37 -12.98
N LEU A 198 -10.79 10.84 -11.92
CA LEU A 198 -9.73 9.82 -12.01
C LEU A 198 -10.24 8.55 -12.70
N ALA A 199 -11.45 8.08 -12.36
CA ALA A 199 -12.08 6.94 -13.00
C ALA A 199 -12.30 7.17 -14.51
N GLY A 200 -12.73 8.38 -14.91
CA GLY A 200 -12.85 8.77 -16.31
C GLY A 200 -11.51 8.73 -17.07
N VAL A 201 -10.43 9.25 -16.46
CA VAL A 201 -9.07 9.17 -17.05
C VAL A 201 -8.61 7.71 -17.16
N ALA A 202 -8.80 6.92 -16.11
CA ALA A 202 -8.44 5.50 -16.07
C ALA A 202 -9.17 4.69 -17.15
N ALA A 203 -10.48 4.93 -17.32
CA ALA A 203 -11.30 4.29 -18.33
C ALA A 203 -10.87 4.68 -19.76
N ALA A 204 -10.59 5.97 -19.99
CA ALA A 204 -10.15 6.46 -21.29
C ALA A 204 -8.77 5.90 -21.71
N ALA A 205 -7.83 5.79 -20.76
CA ALA A 205 -6.50 5.23 -21.01
C ALA A 205 -6.45 3.70 -20.99
N PHE A 206 -7.56 3.02 -20.64
CA PHE A 206 -7.58 1.60 -20.33
C PHE A 206 -6.47 1.24 -19.32
N ALA A 207 -6.37 2.03 -18.25
CA ALA A 207 -5.33 1.88 -17.24
C ALA A 207 -5.99 1.93 -15.86
N PRO A 208 -6.40 0.78 -15.30
CA PRO A 208 -7.06 0.75 -14.00
C PRO A 208 -6.23 1.45 -12.93
N CYS A 209 -6.90 2.24 -12.09
CA CYS A 209 -6.31 2.97 -10.99
C CYS A 209 -6.60 2.27 -9.67
N VAL A 210 -5.59 2.07 -8.84
CA VAL A 210 -5.71 1.48 -7.50
C VAL A 210 -5.32 2.53 -6.47
N ILE A 211 -6.19 2.78 -5.49
CA ILE A 211 -6.01 3.81 -4.47
C ILE A 211 -6.28 3.23 -3.07
N GLY A 212 -5.67 3.78 -2.03
CA GLY A 212 -5.93 3.34 -0.65
C GLY A 212 -7.20 3.97 -0.07
N ALA A 213 -7.90 3.27 0.81
CA ALA A 213 -8.93 3.89 1.65
C ALA A 213 -8.34 4.42 2.96
N SER A 214 -8.89 5.52 3.46
CA SER A 214 -8.67 5.96 4.84
C SER A 214 -9.58 5.18 5.80
N PRO A 215 -9.19 4.97 7.07
CA PRO A 215 -10.08 4.44 8.11
C PRO A 215 -11.43 5.18 8.17
N ALA A 216 -11.40 6.50 7.95
CA ALA A 216 -12.58 7.35 7.94
C ALA A 216 -13.61 6.99 6.85
N LEU A 217 -13.19 6.34 5.75
CA LEU A 217 -14.11 5.80 4.74
C LEU A 217 -15.03 4.74 5.35
N LEU A 218 -14.51 3.92 6.25
CA LEU A 218 -15.25 2.84 6.93
C LEU A 218 -15.95 3.31 8.21
N GLY A 219 -15.85 4.60 8.55
CA GLY A 219 -16.46 5.18 9.74
C GLY A 219 -15.71 4.90 11.04
N VAL A 220 -14.43 4.51 10.95
CA VAL A 220 -13.52 4.25 12.09
C VAL A 220 -12.35 5.24 12.06
N GLU A 221 -11.67 5.43 13.19
CA GLU A 221 -10.47 6.29 13.25
C GLU A 221 -9.21 5.49 12.89
N GLU A 222 -9.16 4.22 13.29
CA GLU A 222 -8.09 3.27 12.99
C GLU A 222 -8.67 1.98 12.38
N PHE A 223 -7.91 1.28 11.52
CA PHE A 223 -8.42 0.01 10.97
C PHE A 223 -8.53 -1.08 12.04
N SER A 224 -7.78 -0.98 13.14
CA SER A 224 -7.83 -1.89 14.29
C SER A 224 -9.26 -2.05 14.85
N GLU A 225 -10.06 -0.97 14.81
CA GLU A 225 -11.44 -0.92 15.29
C GLU A 225 -12.41 -1.78 14.49
N LEU A 226 -12.07 -2.10 13.22
CA LEU A 226 -12.88 -2.99 12.38
C LEU A 226 -13.05 -4.37 13.00
N SER A 227 -12.17 -4.79 13.91
CA SER A 227 -12.30 -6.03 14.68
C SER A 227 -13.61 -6.10 15.47
N PHE A 228 -14.09 -4.96 15.98
CA PHE A 228 -15.29 -4.87 16.82
C PHE A 228 -16.57 -4.59 16.02
N VAL A 229 -16.44 -4.06 14.81
CA VAL A 229 -17.58 -3.78 13.91
C VAL A 229 -18.25 -5.09 13.49
N GLN A 230 -19.57 -5.19 13.64
CA GLN A 230 -20.33 -6.40 13.28
C GLN A 230 -20.67 -6.47 11.79
N ASP A 231 -20.99 -5.32 11.19
CA ASP A 231 -21.35 -5.21 9.77
C ASP A 231 -20.70 -3.96 9.18
N ILE A 232 -19.66 -4.18 8.37
CA ILE A 232 -18.90 -3.10 7.73
C ILE A 232 -19.69 -2.48 6.56
N ALA A 233 -20.61 -3.23 5.95
CA ALA A 233 -21.37 -2.77 4.79
C ALA A 233 -22.61 -1.94 5.17
N LEU A 234 -23.09 -2.05 6.41
CA LEU A 234 -24.31 -1.36 6.85
C LEU A 234 -24.22 0.18 6.76
N PRO A 235 -23.15 0.86 7.23
CA PRO A 235 -23.01 2.32 7.12
C PRO A 235 -23.09 2.82 5.67
N PHE A 236 -22.57 2.04 4.72
CA PHE A 236 -22.58 2.36 3.29
C PHE A 236 -23.98 2.44 2.68
N ARG A 237 -25.04 2.06 3.40
CA ARG A 237 -26.44 2.24 3.00
C ARG A 237 -27.04 3.58 3.47
N GLY A 238 -26.38 4.28 4.39
CA GLY A 238 -26.81 5.57 4.93
C GLY A 238 -26.78 6.71 3.91
N THR A 239 -27.33 7.87 4.27
CA THR A 239 -27.35 9.06 3.41
C THR A 239 -25.96 9.65 3.19
N ASP A 240 -25.06 9.51 4.16
CA ASP A 240 -23.70 10.06 4.12
C ASP A 240 -22.87 9.48 2.97
N TYR A 241 -23.18 8.23 2.58
CA TYR A 241 -22.56 7.50 1.49
C TYR A 241 -23.34 7.59 0.18
N ALA A 242 -24.37 8.45 0.06
CA ALA A 242 -25.18 8.56 -1.15
C ALA A 242 -24.32 8.91 -2.38
N ARG A 243 -23.36 9.82 -2.20
CA ARG A 243 -22.40 10.21 -3.24
C ARG A 243 -21.43 9.08 -3.60
N TRP A 244 -20.97 8.33 -2.59
CA TRP A 244 -20.13 7.16 -2.81
C TRP A 244 -20.86 6.12 -3.66
N ARG A 245 -22.09 5.75 -3.28
CA ARG A 245 -22.92 4.84 -4.08
C ARG A 245 -23.20 5.35 -5.48
N ALA A 246 -23.37 6.66 -5.66
CA ALA A 246 -23.53 7.25 -6.98
C ALA A 246 -22.27 7.07 -7.84
N LEU A 247 -21.06 7.21 -7.27
CA LEU A 247 -19.80 6.90 -7.93
C LEU A 247 -19.71 5.40 -8.30
N GLN A 248 -20.07 4.50 -7.38
CA GLN A 248 -20.06 3.05 -7.63
C GLN A 248 -21.00 2.61 -8.76
N ALA A 249 -22.07 3.38 -9.02
CA ALA A 249 -23.03 3.10 -10.07
C ALA A 249 -22.56 3.57 -11.46
N GLN A 250 -21.48 4.35 -11.56
CA GLN A 250 -20.94 4.82 -12.84
C GLN A 250 -20.22 3.68 -13.58
N ASP A 251 -20.28 3.66 -14.91
CA ASP A 251 -19.59 2.64 -15.71
C ASP A 251 -18.06 2.75 -15.60
N ASP A 252 -17.53 3.98 -15.48
CA ASP A 252 -16.08 4.23 -15.41
C ASP A 252 -15.48 3.76 -14.08
N SER A 253 -16.28 3.59 -13.03
CA SER A 253 -15.79 3.12 -11.73
C SER A 253 -15.28 1.66 -11.77
N ARG A 254 -15.50 0.94 -12.87
CA ARG A 254 -14.91 -0.39 -13.13
C ARG A 254 -13.38 -0.33 -13.24
N PHE A 255 -12.84 0.82 -13.63
CA PHE A 255 -11.41 1.07 -13.74
C PHE A 255 -10.81 1.64 -12.45
N LEU A 256 -11.59 1.77 -11.38
CA LEU A 256 -11.11 2.21 -10.08
C LEU A 256 -11.20 1.06 -9.10
N ALA A 257 -10.15 0.83 -8.33
CA ALA A 257 -10.15 -0.14 -7.25
C ALA A 257 -9.58 0.49 -5.98
N VAL A 258 -10.10 0.09 -4.84
CA VAL A 258 -9.74 0.71 -3.56
C VAL A 258 -9.24 -0.36 -2.60
N THR A 259 -8.05 -0.19 -2.04
CA THR A 259 -7.43 -1.16 -1.12
C THR A 259 -7.56 -0.74 0.34
N ALA A 260 -7.82 -1.70 1.22
CA ALA A 260 -7.76 -1.56 2.68
C ALA A 260 -7.61 -2.93 3.35
N PRO A 261 -6.99 -3.05 4.54
CA PRO A 261 -6.34 -2.01 5.33
C PRO A 261 -4.90 -1.74 4.86
N ARG A 262 -4.15 -0.95 5.64
CA ARG A 262 -2.71 -0.75 5.46
C ARG A 262 -1.92 -2.03 5.77
N ILE A 263 -0.73 -2.13 5.18
CA ILE A 263 0.21 -3.24 5.34
C ILE A 263 1.47 -2.79 6.07
N LEU A 264 2.09 -3.69 6.83
CA LEU A 264 3.35 -3.42 7.50
C LEU A 264 4.49 -3.42 6.47
N LEU A 265 5.23 -2.31 6.38
CA LEU A 265 6.31 -2.15 5.40
C LEU A 265 7.71 -2.34 6.00
N ARG A 266 7.84 -2.24 7.32
CA ARG A 266 9.13 -2.38 8.01
C ARG A 266 8.96 -3.05 9.37
N ARG A 267 9.88 -3.97 9.71
CA ARG A 267 10.05 -4.49 11.07
C ARG A 267 10.67 -3.43 11.97
N ARG A 268 10.32 -3.45 13.25
CA ARG A 268 10.99 -2.61 14.25
C ARG A 268 12.50 -2.79 14.19
N HIS A 269 13.25 -1.70 14.35
CA HIS A 269 14.69 -1.79 14.48
C HIS A 269 15.03 -2.55 15.75
N ALA A 270 15.68 -3.70 15.60
CA ALA A 270 16.17 -4.49 16.73
C ALA A 270 17.63 -4.11 17.02
N ASP A 271 18.05 -4.31 18.27
CA ASP A 271 19.47 -4.25 18.66
C ASP A 271 20.20 -5.39 17.94
N SER A 272 20.74 -5.07 16.77
CA SER A 272 21.47 -6.00 15.93
C SER A 272 22.95 -5.67 15.97
N GLY A 273 23.77 -6.65 16.32
CA GLY A 273 25.23 -6.54 16.25
C GLY A 273 25.79 -6.36 14.82
N ALA A 274 24.93 -6.34 13.80
CA ALA A 274 25.31 -6.06 12.41
C ALA A 274 25.59 -4.56 12.15
N ARG A 275 25.25 -3.67 13.09
CA ARG A 275 25.52 -2.24 12.96
C ARG A 275 27.02 -1.95 13.06
N THR A 276 27.56 -1.22 12.09
CA THR A 276 28.98 -0.85 12.02
C THR A 276 29.32 0.38 12.86
N ASP A 277 28.32 1.18 13.25
CA ASP A 277 28.48 2.44 13.99
C ASP A 277 28.61 2.25 15.51
N GLY A 278 28.41 1.03 16.02
CA GLY A 278 28.52 0.71 17.45
C GLY A 278 27.35 1.20 18.31
N PHE A 279 26.39 1.93 17.73
CA PHE A 279 25.20 2.43 18.42
C PHE A 279 24.16 1.32 18.58
N ARG A 280 23.79 1.01 19.83
CA ARG A 280 22.79 -0.02 20.14
C ARG A 280 21.39 0.54 20.17
N TYR A 281 20.76 0.53 19.01
CA TYR A 281 19.40 1.03 18.82
C TYR A 281 18.35 -0.09 18.86
N GLU A 282 17.34 0.09 19.70
CA GLU A 282 16.14 -0.75 19.74
C GLU A 282 14.91 0.15 19.74
N GLU A 283 14.18 0.17 18.62
CA GLU A 283 13.04 1.05 18.40
C GLU A 283 11.90 0.71 19.36
N GLY A 284 11.47 1.68 20.16
CA GLY A 284 10.43 1.49 21.16
C GLY A 284 10.79 0.50 22.27
N ARG A 285 12.04 0.54 22.75
CA ARG A 285 12.53 -0.22 23.92
C ARG A 285 11.57 -0.12 25.12
N HIS A 286 10.98 1.06 25.34
CA HIS A 286 10.03 1.33 26.43
C HIS A 286 8.56 0.99 26.09
N GLY A 287 8.34 0.34 24.95
CA GLY A 287 7.03 0.02 24.40
C GLY A 287 6.69 0.89 23.19
N LEU A 288 6.24 0.25 22.11
CA LEU A 288 5.86 0.93 20.86
C LEU A 288 4.35 0.79 20.62
N PRO A 289 3.57 1.88 20.63
CA PRO A 289 2.16 1.82 20.27
C PRO A 289 2.02 1.43 18.79
N VAL A 290 0.91 0.76 18.45
CA VAL A 290 0.67 0.26 17.07
C VAL A 290 0.67 1.38 16.04
N LYS A 291 0.19 2.58 16.40
CA LYS A 291 0.21 3.76 15.54
C LYS A 291 1.61 4.17 15.06
N ASN A 292 2.66 3.87 15.86
CA ASN A 292 4.04 4.22 15.52
C ASN A 292 4.70 3.14 14.64
N TRP A 293 3.99 2.06 14.32
CA TRP A 293 4.49 1.07 13.37
C TRP A 293 4.43 1.63 11.95
N LEU A 294 5.38 1.25 11.12
CA LEU A 294 5.41 1.72 9.74
C LEU A 294 4.42 0.93 8.86
N PHE A 295 3.15 1.34 8.94
CA PHE A 295 2.11 0.92 8.04
C PHE A 295 2.13 1.78 6.78
N GLY A 296 1.96 1.14 5.62
CA GLY A 296 1.82 1.84 4.35
C GLY A 296 0.68 1.29 3.52
N ASN A 297 0.51 1.90 2.36
CA ASN A 297 -0.66 1.69 1.55
C ASN A 297 -0.66 0.31 0.88
N GLY A 298 -1.80 -0.40 0.95
CA GLY A 298 -1.99 -1.71 0.33
C GLY A 298 -1.94 -1.70 -1.20
N VAL A 299 -1.96 -0.52 -1.84
CA VAL A 299 -1.77 -0.38 -3.30
C VAL A 299 -0.47 -1.02 -3.79
N TYR A 300 0.61 -0.93 -3.02
CA TYR A 300 1.91 -1.50 -3.42
C TYR A 300 1.91 -3.03 -3.39
N ALA A 301 1.25 -3.63 -2.40
CA ALA A 301 1.07 -5.08 -2.34
C ALA A 301 0.22 -5.61 -3.50
N PHE A 302 -0.85 -4.89 -3.86
CA PHE A 302 -1.64 -5.26 -5.03
C PHE A 302 -0.84 -5.08 -6.33
N GLY A 303 -0.09 -3.98 -6.44
CA GLY A 303 0.83 -3.74 -7.55
C GLY A 303 1.86 -4.86 -7.71
N ALA A 304 2.45 -5.32 -6.61
CA ALA A 304 3.38 -6.44 -6.60
C ALA A 304 2.75 -7.71 -7.18
N VAL A 305 1.51 -8.05 -6.76
CA VAL A 305 0.76 -9.19 -7.32
C VAL A 305 0.53 -9.07 -8.82
N VAL A 306 0.14 -7.87 -9.30
CA VAL A 306 -0.10 -7.64 -10.73
C VAL A 306 1.19 -7.77 -11.53
N VAL A 307 2.31 -7.25 -11.01
CA VAL A 307 3.63 -7.37 -11.62
C VAL A 307 4.06 -8.83 -11.69
N THR A 308 3.94 -9.58 -10.60
CA THR A 308 4.27 -11.02 -10.58
C THR A 308 3.42 -11.80 -11.58
N SER A 309 2.09 -11.61 -11.59
CA SER A 309 1.22 -12.28 -12.58
C SER A 309 1.59 -11.93 -14.02
N PHE A 310 1.99 -10.68 -14.30
CA PHE A 310 2.45 -10.27 -15.61
C PHE A 310 3.78 -10.94 -15.99
N ARG A 311 4.72 -11.05 -15.06
CA ARG A 311 6.01 -11.69 -15.30
C ARG A 311 5.84 -13.16 -15.66
N ASP A 312 5.02 -13.86 -14.87
CA ASP A 312 4.82 -15.30 -14.98
C ASP A 312 3.99 -15.67 -16.21
N TRP A 313 2.87 -14.96 -16.43
CA TRP A 313 1.87 -15.37 -17.43
C TRP A 313 1.70 -14.39 -18.59
N SER A 314 2.28 -13.20 -18.50
CA SER A 314 1.96 -12.07 -19.40
C SER A 314 0.47 -11.73 -19.43
N TRP A 315 -0.29 -12.07 -18.37
CA TRP A 315 -1.72 -11.80 -18.23
C TRP A 315 -2.09 -11.73 -16.76
N PHE A 316 -3.32 -11.31 -16.47
CA PHE A 316 -3.76 -10.92 -15.14
C PHE A 316 -4.85 -11.84 -14.58
N ALA A 317 -4.97 -13.07 -15.12
CA ALA A 317 -5.95 -14.02 -14.63
C ALA A 317 -5.65 -14.48 -13.19
N ASP A 318 -4.38 -14.51 -12.78
CA ASP A 318 -3.92 -15.12 -11.52
C ASP A 318 -3.57 -14.10 -10.42
N ILE A 319 -4.41 -13.06 -10.26
CA ILE A 319 -4.20 -11.98 -9.28
C ILE A 319 -5.06 -12.10 -8.01
N ARG A 320 -5.84 -13.19 -7.88
CA ARG A 320 -6.71 -13.42 -6.72
C ARG A 320 -6.76 -14.89 -6.30
N GLY A 321 -7.07 -15.10 -5.03
CA GLY A 321 -7.22 -16.41 -4.41
C GLY A 321 -6.07 -16.79 -3.48
N THR A 322 -6.00 -18.07 -3.15
CA THR A 322 -4.83 -18.70 -2.53
C THR A 322 -4.83 -20.15 -3.00
N ARG A 323 -3.70 -20.64 -3.49
CA ARG A 323 -3.46 -22.07 -3.65
C ARG A 323 -2.70 -22.56 -2.42
N GLN A 324 -3.07 -23.72 -1.87
CA GLN A 324 -2.29 -24.32 -0.79
C GLN A 324 -0.92 -24.69 -1.35
N ASP A 325 0.14 -24.24 -0.67
CA ASP A 325 1.55 -24.60 -0.95
C ASP A 325 2.14 -24.12 -2.31
N GLU A 326 1.48 -23.20 -3.01
CA GLU A 326 1.96 -22.64 -4.29
C GLU A 326 2.02 -21.10 -4.27
N SER A 327 3.06 -20.53 -4.90
CA SER A 327 3.18 -19.08 -5.13
C SER A 327 2.28 -18.66 -6.31
N GLY A 328 1.76 -17.42 -6.27
CA GLY A 328 0.84 -16.88 -7.29
C GLY A 328 -0.58 -16.66 -6.76
N ALA A 329 -1.56 -16.57 -7.66
CA ALA A 329 -2.99 -16.44 -7.33
C ALA A 329 -3.32 -15.35 -6.29
N GLY A 330 -2.71 -14.15 -6.36
CA GLY A 330 -2.99 -13.07 -5.40
C GLY A 330 -2.19 -13.09 -4.10
N LEU A 331 -1.23 -14.01 -3.95
CA LEU A 331 -0.30 -14.07 -2.82
C LEU A 331 0.68 -12.89 -2.81
N VAL A 332 0.81 -12.25 -1.67
CA VAL A 332 1.80 -11.23 -1.35
C VAL A 332 2.85 -11.85 -0.43
N GLU A 333 4.03 -12.05 -0.99
CA GLU A 333 5.18 -12.64 -0.30
C GLU A 333 6.09 -11.56 0.31
N ASN A 334 6.98 -11.98 1.21
CA ASN A 334 8.04 -11.14 1.78
C ASN A 334 7.56 -9.89 2.53
N LEU A 335 6.32 -9.89 3.01
CA LEU A 335 5.89 -8.86 3.95
C LEU A 335 6.61 -9.01 5.30
N PRO A 336 7.09 -7.92 5.89
CA PRO A 336 7.75 -7.98 7.20
C PRO A 336 6.79 -8.46 8.28
N SER A 337 7.10 -9.60 8.92
CA SER A 337 6.38 -10.12 10.09
C SER A 337 7.14 -9.84 11.38
N ALA A 338 6.47 -9.33 12.42
CA ALA A 338 7.13 -9.13 13.72
C ALA A 338 7.02 -10.42 14.55
N PRO A 339 8.12 -10.96 15.10
CA PRO A 339 8.01 -12.02 16.10
C PRO A 339 7.32 -11.45 17.34
N PHE A 340 6.29 -12.14 17.82
CA PHE A 340 5.59 -11.82 19.07
C PHE A 340 5.57 -13.08 19.93
N SER A 341 6.31 -13.06 21.04
CA SER A 341 6.29 -14.19 21.98
C SER A 341 5.20 -14.00 23.01
N THR A 342 4.26 -14.96 23.08
CA THR A 342 3.32 -15.08 24.22
C THR A 342 3.91 -15.90 25.38
N GLY A 343 5.23 -16.13 25.40
CA GLY A 343 5.92 -16.89 26.45
C GLY A 343 5.90 -18.41 26.26
N GLU A 344 5.00 -18.97 25.45
CA GLU A 344 4.89 -20.43 25.22
C GLU A 344 5.28 -20.86 23.78
N ALA A 345 5.22 -19.95 22.80
CA ALA A 345 5.65 -20.17 21.42
C ALA A 345 5.99 -18.83 20.73
N GLU A 346 6.90 -18.86 19.75
CA GLU A 346 7.05 -17.75 18.80
C GLU A 346 5.79 -17.67 17.94
N ALA A 347 4.90 -16.72 18.25
CA ALA A 347 3.79 -16.38 17.38
C ALA A 347 4.23 -15.25 16.46
N TYR A 348 3.88 -15.31 15.18
CA TYR A 348 4.13 -14.18 14.27
C TYR A 348 2.95 -13.23 14.36
N ARG A 349 3.21 -11.96 14.67
CA ARG A 349 2.23 -10.92 14.38
C ARG A 349 2.19 -10.73 12.87
N ARG A 350 1.01 -10.98 12.30
CA ARG A 350 0.79 -10.93 10.85
C ARG A 350 0.96 -9.48 10.35
N PRO A 351 1.38 -9.28 9.09
CA PRO A 351 1.82 -7.98 8.57
C PRO A 351 0.66 -7.01 8.26
N LEU A 352 -0.49 -7.16 8.90
CA LEU A 352 -1.71 -6.40 8.63
C LEU A 352 -2.05 -5.56 9.85
N GLU A 353 -2.60 -4.36 9.63
CA GLU A 353 -3.07 -3.51 10.72
C GLU A 353 -4.24 -4.16 11.48
N VAL A 354 -5.12 -4.85 10.76
CA VAL A 354 -6.26 -5.59 11.30
C VAL A 354 -6.45 -6.91 10.55
N GLU A 355 -6.84 -7.94 11.29
CA GLU A 355 -7.22 -9.23 10.72
C GLU A 355 -8.73 -9.27 10.52
N LEU A 356 -9.15 -9.38 9.26
CA LEU A 356 -10.55 -9.54 8.92
C LEU A 356 -10.91 -11.03 8.83
N THR A 357 -12.07 -11.39 9.36
CA THR A 357 -12.64 -12.72 9.15
C THR A 357 -13.16 -12.83 7.71
N ASP A 358 -13.29 -14.06 7.19
CA ASP A 358 -13.82 -14.32 5.84
C ASP A 358 -15.17 -13.62 5.60
N ARG A 359 -16.01 -13.51 6.66
CA ARG A 359 -17.28 -12.78 6.60
C ARG A 359 -17.09 -11.27 6.40
N LYS A 360 -16.16 -10.65 7.12
CA LYS A 360 -15.87 -9.21 7.02
C LYS A 360 -15.17 -8.87 5.72
N GLN A 361 -14.28 -9.74 5.27
CA GLN A 361 -13.64 -9.63 3.97
C GLN A 361 -14.69 -9.64 2.85
N LYS A 362 -15.65 -10.57 2.88
CA LYS A 362 -16.76 -10.58 1.93
C LYS A 362 -17.60 -9.29 1.98
N GLN A 363 -17.87 -8.76 3.18
CA GLN A 363 -18.56 -7.47 3.31
C GLN A 363 -17.78 -6.31 2.69
N MET A 364 -16.44 -6.32 2.78
CA MET A 364 -15.57 -5.34 2.13
C MET A 364 -15.62 -5.47 0.60
N GLU A 365 -15.62 -6.70 0.08
CA GLU A 365 -15.77 -6.93 -1.36
C GLU A 365 -17.14 -6.49 -1.89
N GLU A 366 -18.22 -6.72 -1.11
CA GLU A 366 -19.58 -6.29 -1.45
C GLU A 366 -19.72 -4.76 -1.56
N ILE A 367 -18.90 -3.99 -0.84
CA ILE A 367 -18.83 -2.53 -0.95
C ILE A 367 -17.76 -2.05 -1.94
N GLY A 368 -17.12 -2.95 -2.71
CA GLY A 368 -16.14 -2.61 -3.75
C GLY A 368 -14.74 -2.28 -3.23
N LEU A 369 -14.36 -2.80 -2.05
CA LEU A 369 -13.03 -2.64 -1.48
C LEU A 369 -12.25 -3.96 -1.57
N MET A 370 -11.00 -3.87 -2.02
CA MET A 370 -10.04 -4.98 -2.05
C MET A 370 -9.34 -5.09 -0.70
N THR A 371 -9.27 -6.31 -0.17
CA THR A 371 -8.68 -6.55 1.14
C THR A 371 -7.64 -7.65 1.12
N LEU A 372 -6.58 -7.43 1.89
CA LEU A 372 -5.54 -8.42 2.08
C LEU A 372 -5.87 -9.30 3.30
N SER A 373 -5.90 -10.61 3.10
CA SER A 373 -6.21 -11.60 4.14
C SER A 373 -4.95 -12.40 4.49
N PRO A 374 -4.69 -12.71 5.76
CA PRO A 374 -3.53 -13.50 6.13
C PRO A 374 -3.69 -14.95 5.69
N CYS A 375 -2.62 -15.55 5.14
CA CYS A 375 -2.59 -16.97 4.86
C CYS A 375 -2.45 -17.78 6.16
N ARG A 376 -3.15 -18.91 6.26
CA ARG A 376 -3.03 -19.77 7.45
C ARG A 376 -1.66 -20.47 7.42
N TYR A 377 -0.96 -20.44 8.55
CA TYR A 377 0.32 -21.14 8.79
C TYR A 377 1.55 -20.62 8.05
N THR A 378 1.42 -19.61 7.18
CA THR A 378 2.56 -18.95 6.52
C THR A 378 2.60 -17.47 6.91
N PRO A 379 3.76 -16.78 6.81
CA PRO A 379 3.86 -15.34 7.06
C PRO A 379 3.26 -14.50 5.92
N ASN A 380 2.80 -15.15 4.84
CA ASN A 380 2.29 -14.49 3.64
C ASN A 380 0.85 -14.02 3.85
N SER A 381 0.43 -13.08 3.01
CA SER A 381 -0.97 -12.64 2.94
C SER A 381 -1.44 -12.70 1.49
N ALA A 382 -2.75 -12.70 1.22
CA ALA A 382 -3.26 -12.83 -0.12
C ALA A 382 -4.55 -12.04 -0.34
N PHE A 383 -4.74 -11.56 -1.58
CA PHE A 383 -6.01 -11.01 -2.03
C PHE A 383 -6.90 -12.16 -2.46
N LEU A 384 -7.91 -12.52 -1.66
CA LEU A 384 -8.83 -13.59 -2.07
C LEU A 384 -9.79 -13.13 -3.18
N GLY A 385 -10.03 -11.81 -3.26
CA GLY A 385 -10.85 -11.15 -4.26
C GLY A 385 -10.22 -9.83 -4.72
N ALA A 386 -10.50 -9.45 -5.96
CA ALA A 386 -10.05 -8.19 -6.56
C ALA A 386 -11.23 -7.42 -7.19
N PRO A 387 -12.22 -6.98 -6.39
CA PRO A 387 -13.30 -6.14 -6.89
C PRO A 387 -12.80 -4.75 -7.29
N SER A 388 -13.38 -4.21 -8.36
CA SER A 388 -13.39 -2.77 -8.62
C SER A 388 -14.40 -2.07 -7.69
N LEU A 389 -14.38 -0.75 -7.69
CA LEU A 389 -15.33 0.08 -6.95
C LEU A 389 -16.76 -0.05 -7.49
N HIS A 390 -16.92 -0.51 -8.73
CA HIS A 390 -18.21 -0.62 -9.39
C HIS A 390 -19.14 -1.62 -8.70
N ALA A 391 -20.30 -1.11 -8.25
CA ALA A 391 -21.34 -1.90 -7.61
C ALA A 391 -22.70 -1.62 -8.28
N PRO A 392 -23.18 -2.50 -9.17
CA PRO A 392 -24.42 -2.29 -9.91
C PRO A 392 -25.64 -2.40 -8.97
N ALA A 393 -26.60 -1.48 -9.12
CA ALA A 393 -27.73 -1.33 -8.19
C ALA A 393 -28.69 -2.53 -8.14
N HIS A 394 -28.71 -3.41 -9.15
CA HIS A 394 -29.63 -4.55 -9.24
C HIS A 394 -29.01 -5.73 -10.00
N ALA A 395 -28.31 -6.61 -9.27
CA ALA A 395 -27.97 -7.93 -9.81
C ALA A 395 -29.21 -8.84 -9.74
N GLY A 396 -30.05 -8.80 -10.78
CA GLY A 396 -31.05 -9.86 -10.99
C GLY A 396 -30.40 -11.23 -11.21
N THR A 397 -31.19 -12.28 -11.40
CA THR A 397 -30.68 -13.63 -11.77
C THR A 397 -30.41 -13.78 -13.28
N ASP A 398 -30.41 -12.68 -14.02
CA ASP A 398 -30.32 -12.66 -15.48
C ASP A 398 -28.86 -12.63 -15.97
N VAL A 399 -28.63 -13.01 -17.23
CA VAL A 399 -27.31 -13.01 -17.89
C VAL A 399 -26.63 -11.65 -17.79
N ARG A 400 -27.42 -10.56 -17.82
CA ARG A 400 -26.92 -9.20 -17.63
C ARG A 400 -26.22 -9.01 -16.28
N ALA A 401 -26.80 -9.53 -15.19
CA ALA A 401 -26.22 -9.40 -13.87
C ALA A 401 -24.92 -10.20 -13.73
N ALA A 402 -24.83 -11.36 -14.38
CA ALA A 402 -23.58 -12.11 -14.46
C ALA A 402 -22.50 -11.32 -15.20
N ASN A 403 -22.83 -10.69 -16.32
CA ASN A 403 -21.89 -9.84 -17.08
C ASN A 403 -21.46 -8.59 -16.31
N GLU A 404 -22.37 -7.95 -15.59
CA GLU A 404 -22.03 -6.80 -14.73
C GLU A 404 -21.08 -7.22 -13.61
N ARG A 405 -21.30 -8.39 -13.00
CA ARG A 405 -20.38 -8.92 -11.97
C ARG A 405 -18.99 -9.19 -12.54
N ILE A 406 -18.89 -9.79 -13.73
CA ILE A 406 -17.59 -9.99 -14.42
C ILE A 406 -16.94 -8.63 -14.71
N SER A 407 -17.73 -7.62 -15.09
CA SER A 407 -17.23 -6.28 -15.40
C SER A 407 -16.84 -5.48 -14.14
N SER A 408 -17.27 -5.92 -12.96
CA SER A 408 -16.84 -5.36 -11.67
C SER A 408 -15.56 -5.99 -11.12
N MET A 409 -14.99 -7.00 -11.78
CA MET A 409 -13.81 -7.73 -11.34
C MET A 409 -12.54 -7.24 -12.03
N LEU A 410 -11.56 -6.82 -11.25
CA LEU A 410 -10.38 -6.12 -11.75
C LEU A 410 -9.49 -7.00 -12.63
N GLN A 411 -9.41 -8.31 -12.37
CA GLN A 411 -8.64 -9.25 -13.20
C GLN A 411 -9.11 -9.28 -14.66
N TYR A 412 -10.41 -9.11 -14.89
CA TYR A 412 -10.97 -9.08 -16.23
C TYR A 412 -10.82 -7.70 -16.85
N ILE A 413 -10.97 -6.62 -16.07
CA ILE A 413 -10.72 -5.26 -16.54
C ILE A 413 -9.26 -5.07 -16.96
N LEU A 414 -8.30 -5.61 -16.22
CA LEU A 414 -6.88 -5.60 -16.59
C LEU A 414 -6.62 -6.38 -17.89
N CYS A 415 -7.22 -7.57 -18.05
CA CYS A 415 -7.12 -8.33 -19.30
C CYS A 415 -7.72 -7.56 -20.48
N VAL A 416 -8.93 -7.01 -20.34
CA VAL A 416 -9.60 -6.20 -21.39
C VAL A 416 -8.79 -4.97 -21.74
N SER A 417 -8.22 -4.30 -20.73
CA SER A 417 -7.36 -3.13 -20.91
C SER A 417 -6.15 -3.44 -21.79
N ARG A 418 -5.48 -4.57 -21.52
CA ARG A 418 -4.37 -5.04 -22.33
C ARG A 418 -4.77 -5.39 -23.77
N PHE A 419 -5.94 -6.02 -23.97
CA PHE A 419 -6.46 -6.22 -25.33
C PHE A 419 -6.70 -4.89 -26.04
N ALA A 420 -7.28 -3.89 -25.36
CA ALA A 420 -7.49 -2.56 -25.91
C ALA A 420 -6.17 -1.89 -26.32
N HIS A 421 -5.11 -2.03 -25.51
CA HIS A 421 -3.76 -1.57 -25.84
C HIS A 421 -3.22 -2.22 -27.12
N TYR A 422 -3.28 -3.55 -27.23
CA TYR A 422 -2.84 -4.24 -28.44
C TYR A 422 -3.66 -3.84 -29.67
N ILE A 423 -4.98 -3.76 -29.54
CA ILE A 423 -5.86 -3.39 -30.65
C ILE A 423 -5.54 -1.98 -31.13
N LYS A 424 -5.27 -1.04 -30.21
CA LYS A 424 -4.87 0.32 -30.57
C LYS A 424 -3.59 0.34 -31.41
N VAL A 425 -2.60 -0.46 -31.03
CA VAL A 425 -1.35 -0.62 -31.79
C VAL A 425 -1.61 -1.25 -33.16
N ILE A 426 -2.34 -2.37 -33.21
CA ILE A 426 -2.68 -3.06 -34.46
C ILE A 426 -3.47 -2.15 -35.40
N ALA A 427 -4.48 -1.45 -34.89
CA ALA A 427 -5.30 -0.54 -35.67
C ALA A 427 -4.46 0.60 -36.26
N ARG A 428 -3.47 1.10 -35.50
CA ARG A 428 -2.54 2.13 -35.97
C ARG A 428 -1.67 1.65 -37.12
N ASP A 429 -1.17 0.42 -37.08
CA ASP A 429 -0.38 -0.18 -38.17
C ASP A 429 -1.21 -0.38 -39.45
N VAL A 430 -2.53 -0.53 -39.31
CA VAL A 430 -3.47 -0.67 -40.43
C VAL A 430 -3.95 0.69 -40.95
N MET A 431 -3.83 1.77 -40.19
CA MET A 431 -4.24 3.10 -40.65
C MET A 431 -3.43 3.52 -41.88
N GLY A 432 -4.12 3.73 -43.00
CA GLY A 432 -3.50 4.07 -44.29
C GLY A 432 -3.21 2.87 -45.20
N ALA A 433 -3.43 1.64 -44.74
CA ALA A 433 -3.44 0.47 -45.60
C ALA A 433 -4.75 0.36 -46.39
N PHE A 434 -4.68 -0.16 -47.62
CA PHE A 434 -5.87 -0.52 -48.38
C PHE A 434 -6.41 -1.84 -47.82
N THR A 435 -7.41 -1.77 -46.94
CA THR A 435 -7.97 -2.96 -46.28
C THR A 435 -9.50 -2.87 -46.23
N THR A 436 -10.16 -3.99 -46.46
CA THR A 436 -11.62 -4.13 -46.37
C THR A 436 -12.07 -4.52 -44.96
N ALA A 437 -13.36 -4.33 -44.63
CA ALA A 437 -13.92 -4.76 -43.35
C ALA A 437 -13.70 -6.27 -43.09
N ASP A 438 -13.87 -7.10 -44.12
CA ASP A 438 -13.71 -8.55 -44.02
C ASP A 438 -12.25 -8.97 -43.76
N GLU A 439 -11.29 -8.36 -44.46
CA GLU A 439 -9.87 -8.61 -44.24
C GLU A 439 -9.43 -8.18 -42.82
N LEU A 440 -9.93 -7.03 -42.34
CA LEU A 440 -9.64 -6.56 -41.00
C LEU A 440 -10.25 -7.48 -39.94
N GLN A 441 -11.47 -7.97 -40.16
CA GLN A 441 -12.13 -8.92 -39.28
C GLN A 441 -11.37 -10.24 -39.22
N SER A 442 -10.96 -10.80 -40.37
CA SER A 442 -10.15 -12.01 -40.44
C SER A 442 -8.81 -11.84 -39.72
N ARG A 443 -8.11 -10.72 -39.94
CA ARG A 443 -6.83 -10.44 -39.29
C ARG A 443 -6.95 -10.38 -37.77
N LEU A 444 -7.93 -9.64 -37.26
CA LEU A 444 -8.16 -9.52 -35.82
C LEU A 444 -8.66 -10.82 -35.19
N SER A 445 -9.49 -11.59 -35.92
CA SER A 445 -9.93 -12.91 -35.48
C SER A 445 -8.75 -13.88 -35.37
N THR A 446 -7.85 -13.93 -36.36
CA THR A 446 -6.66 -14.79 -36.34
C THR A 446 -5.71 -14.38 -35.20
N TRP A 447 -5.54 -13.08 -34.97
CA TRP A 447 -4.74 -12.59 -33.84
C TRP A 447 -5.35 -13.00 -32.49
N LEU A 448 -6.65 -12.78 -32.28
CA LEU A 448 -7.31 -13.15 -31.02
C LEU A 448 -7.28 -14.66 -30.74
N GLN A 449 -7.33 -15.50 -31.78
CA GLN A 449 -7.25 -16.96 -31.61
C GLN A 449 -5.95 -17.41 -30.96
N GLN A 450 -4.87 -16.61 -31.02
CA GLN A 450 -3.61 -16.90 -30.32
C GLN A 450 -3.74 -16.83 -28.79
N TYR A 451 -4.82 -16.23 -28.27
CA TYR A 451 -5.06 -16.05 -26.83
C TYR A 451 -6.28 -16.86 -26.34
N VAL A 452 -6.80 -17.75 -27.17
CA VAL A 452 -8.00 -18.55 -26.89
C VAL A 452 -7.63 -20.01 -26.73
N THR A 453 -8.03 -20.63 -25.61
CA THR A 453 -7.78 -22.05 -25.36
C THR A 453 -8.80 -22.95 -26.06
N GLY A 454 -10.06 -22.53 -26.16
CA GLY A 454 -11.17 -23.28 -26.75
C GLY A 454 -11.65 -24.51 -25.96
N ASN A 455 -10.94 -24.91 -24.91
CA ASN A 455 -11.30 -25.97 -23.98
C ASN A 455 -11.47 -25.43 -22.56
N ALA A 456 -12.66 -25.63 -21.97
CA ALA A 456 -12.96 -25.18 -20.61
C ALA A 456 -12.25 -26.01 -19.52
N ASP A 457 -11.85 -27.25 -19.84
CA ASP A 457 -11.18 -28.18 -18.92
C ASP A 457 -9.66 -28.09 -18.98
N ALA A 458 -9.12 -27.04 -19.58
CA ALA A 458 -7.68 -26.78 -19.61
C ALA A 458 -7.10 -26.66 -18.18
N PRO A 459 -5.83 -27.08 -17.96
CA PRO A 459 -5.13 -26.89 -16.69
C PRO A 459 -5.01 -25.40 -16.36
N GLU A 460 -4.91 -25.07 -15.07
CA GLU A 460 -4.93 -23.68 -14.59
C GLU A 460 -3.81 -22.82 -15.16
N GLU A 461 -2.60 -23.36 -15.28
CA GLU A 461 -1.46 -22.67 -15.91
C GLU A 461 -1.77 -22.25 -17.35
N LEU A 462 -2.41 -23.13 -18.13
CA LEU A 462 -2.81 -22.83 -19.50
C LEU A 462 -3.93 -21.78 -19.55
N LYS A 463 -4.85 -21.79 -18.57
CA LYS A 463 -5.88 -20.75 -18.43
C LYS A 463 -5.29 -19.40 -18.03
N ALA A 464 -4.17 -19.38 -17.29
CA ALA A 464 -3.47 -18.16 -16.93
C ALA A 464 -2.69 -17.56 -18.11
N GLN A 465 -2.05 -18.40 -18.93
CA GLN A 465 -1.35 -17.98 -20.17
C GLN A 465 -2.31 -17.53 -21.28
N TYR A 466 -3.47 -18.17 -21.39
CA TYR A 466 -4.49 -17.90 -22.41
C TYR A 466 -5.77 -17.42 -21.73
N PRO A 467 -5.94 -16.11 -21.54
CA PRO A 467 -6.99 -15.55 -20.67
C PRO A 467 -8.42 -15.76 -21.19
N LEU A 468 -8.58 -16.09 -22.47
CA LEU A 468 -9.89 -16.21 -23.12
C LEU A 468 -10.27 -17.69 -23.34
N ASN A 469 -11.52 -18.00 -23.03
CA ASN A 469 -12.14 -19.27 -23.41
C ASN A 469 -12.68 -19.23 -24.84
N SER A 470 -13.29 -18.10 -25.22
CA SER A 470 -13.78 -17.87 -26.59
C SER A 470 -13.76 -16.39 -26.93
N SER A 471 -13.61 -16.06 -28.22
CA SER A 471 -13.70 -14.68 -28.71
C SER A 471 -14.50 -14.61 -30.01
N ARG A 472 -15.10 -13.45 -30.27
CA ARG A 472 -15.76 -13.10 -31.54
C ARG A 472 -15.52 -11.63 -31.84
N VAL A 473 -15.22 -11.32 -33.10
CA VAL A 473 -15.04 -9.95 -33.59
C VAL A 473 -15.99 -9.72 -34.75
N GLU A 474 -16.66 -8.59 -34.73
CA GLU A 474 -17.48 -8.10 -35.83
C GLU A 474 -17.01 -6.72 -36.25
N ILE A 475 -16.75 -6.54 -37.55
CA ILE A 475 -16.37 -5.25 -38.11
C ILE A 475 -17.40 -4.83 -39.13
N ARG A 476 -17.86 -3.58 -38.99
CA ARG A 476 -18.86 -3.00 -39.88
C ARG A 476 -18.42 -1.60 -40.30
N GLU A 477 -18.62 -1.27 -41.56
CA GLU A 477 -18.43 0.09 -42.03
C GLU A 477 -19.47 1.02 -41.40
N VAL A 478 -19.03 2.20 -40.97
CA VAL A 478 -19.92 3.21 -40.40
C VAL A 478 -20.68 3.89 -41.54
N PRO A 479 -22.04 3.80 -41.55
CA PRO A 479 -22.83 4.44 -42.60
C PRO A 479 -22.55 5.94 -42.68
N GLY A 480 -22.31 6.45 -43.89
CA GLY A 480 -22.04 7.86 -44.13
C GLY A 480 -20.60 8.33 -43.87
N LYS A 481 -19.68 7.43 -43.47
CA LYS A 481 -18.25 7.74 -43.31
C LYS A 481 -17.38 6.63 -43.94
N PRO A 482 -17.14 6.69 -45.27
CA PRO A 482 -16.27 5.72 -45.95
C PRO A 482 -14.88 5.65 -45.30
N GLY A 483 -14.35 4.44 -45.12
CA GLY A 483 -13.07 4.20 -44.45
C GLY A 483 -13.12 4.25 -42.91
N SER A 484 -14.28 4.52 -42.31
CA SER A 484 -14.48 4.36 -40.87
C SER A 484 -15.13 3.01 -40.56
N PHE A 485 -14.51 2.24 -39.67
CA PHE A 485 -15.01 0.93 -39.26
C PHE A 485 -15.37 0.94 -37.78
N ALA A 486 -16.52 0.38 -37.44
CA ALA A 486 -16.91 0.05 -36.08
C ALA A 486 -16.51 -1.41 -35.80
N CYS A 487 -15.77 -1.62 -34.72
CA CYS A 487 -15.35 -2.95 -34.28
C CYS A 487 -16.03 -3.29 -32.96
N VAL A 488 -16.74 -4.41 -32.92
CA VAL A 488 -17.35 -4.96 -31.70
C VAL A 488 -16.67 -6.28 -31.39
N MET A 489 -16.06 -6.37 -30.20
CA MET A 489 -15.37 -7.58 -29.74
C MET A 489 -16.11 -8.18 -28.54
N HIS A 490 -16.46 -9.45 -28.64
CA HIS A 490 -16.99 -10.24 -27.55
C HIS A 490 -15.88 -11.14 -27.01
N LEU A 491 -15.39 -10.81 -25.82
CA LEU A 491 -14.32 -11.54 -25.14
C LEU A 491 -14.93 -12.31 -23.98
N LYS A 492 -14.82 -13.65 -24.00
CA LYS A 492 -15.29 -14.51 -22.91
C LYS A 492 -14.08 -15.04 -22.14
N PRO A 493 -13.82 -14.56 -20.91
CA PRO A 493 -12.71 -15.04 -20.11
C PRO A 493 -13.00 -16.43 -19.52
N HIS A 494 -11.97 -17.05 -18.94
CA HIS A 494 -12.13 -18.21 -18.07
C HIS A 494 -12.77 -17.81 -16.73
N PHE A 495 -13.72 -18.60 -16.26
CA PHE A 495 -14.37 -18.37 -14.97
C PHE A 495 -13.52 -18.98 -13.86
N GLN A 496 -13.21 -18.16 -12.85
CA GLN A 496 -12.72 -18.64 -11.57
C GLN A 496 -13.90 -18.82 -10.61
N ILE A 497 -13.84 -19.86 -9.78
CA ILE A 497 -14.88 -20.13 -8.78
C ILE A 497 -14.80 -19.04 -7.71
N ASP A 498 -15.86 -18.24 -7.61
CA ASP A 498 -15.93 -17.15 -6.63
C ASP A 498 -16.46 -17.64 -5.27
N GLN A 499 -17.44 -18.56 -5.27
CA GLN A 499 -18.05 -19.11 -4.04
C GLN A 499 -18.50 -20.56 -4.23
N MET A 500 -18.21 -21.42 -3.25
CA MET A 500 -18.88 -22.70 -3.05
C MET A 500 -19.73 -22.63 -1.78
N VAL A 501 -21.05 -22.68 -1.93
CA VAL A 501 -21.98 -22.84 -0.80
C VAL A 501 -22.36 -24.32 -0.72
N ALA A 502 -21.71 -25.07 0.16
CA ALA A 502 -22.07 -26.46 0.43
C ALA A 502 -23.16 -26.52 1.51
N SER A 503 -24.37 -26.97 1.15
CA SER A 503 -25.41 -27.30 2.12
C SER A 503 -25.54 -28.81 2.25
N PHE A 504 -25.10 -29.38 3.38
CA PHE A 504 -25.29 -30.79 3.66
C PHE A 504 -26.66 -31.02 4.30
N ARG A 505 -27.52 -31.81 3.64
CA ARG A 505 -28.75 -32.34 4.25
C ARG A 505 -28.57 -33.83 4.46
N LEU A 506 -28.46 -34.25 5.71
CA LEU A 506 -28.35 -35.65 6.08
C LEU A 506 -29.77 -36.24 6.12
N PHE A 507 -30.08 -37.18 5.24
CA PHE A 507 -31.29 -37.99 5.31
C PHE A 507 -30.92 -39.36 5.88
N THR A 508 -31.60 -39.79 6.92
CA THR A 508 -31.48 -41.14 7.47
C THR A 508 -32.83 -41.82 7.34
N GLU A 509 -32.97 -42.73 6.37
CA GLU A 509 -34.13 -43.62 6.29
C GLU A 509 -33.92 -44.81 7.24
N LEU A 510 -34.75 -44.88 8.29
CA LEU A 510 -34.91 -46.08 9.10
C LEU A 510 -35.89 -47.01 8.37
N ASN A 511 -35.36 -47.94 7.58
CA ASN A 511 -36.16 -49.05 7.08
C ASN A 511 -36.55 -49.94 8.28
N GLY A 512 -37.80 -49.78 8.73
CA GLY A 512 -38.39 -50.63 9.76
C GLY A 512 -38.31 -52.09 9.34
N LEU A 513 -37.67 -52.91 10.17
CA LEU A 513 -37.71 -54.36 10.09
C LEU A 513 -39.18 -54.80 10.07
N ARG A 514 -39.57 -55.51 9.01
CA ARG A 514 -40.89 -56.14 8.87
C ARG A 514 -41.18 -57.01 10.10
N GLU A 515 -42.27 -56.70 10.81
CA GLU A 515 -42.87 -57.60 11.78
C GLU A 515 -43.32 -58.89 11.08
N ARG A 516 -43.13 -60.02 11.77
CA ARG A 516 -43.53 -61.37 11.33
C ARG A 516 -45.03 -61.57 11.40
#